data_AF-A0A2K9PPZ2-F1
#
_entry.id   AF-A0A2K9PPZ2-F1
#
_cell.length_a   1.000
_cell.length_b   1.000
_cell.length_c   1.000
_cell.angle_alpha   90.00
_cell.angle_beta   90.00
_cell.angle_gamma   90.00
#
_symmetry.space_group_name_H-M   'P 1'
#
loop_
_entity.id
_entity.type
_entity.pdbx_description
1 polymer ?
#
loop_
_entity_poly.entity_id
_entity_poly.type
_entity_poly.pdbx_seq_one_letter_code
_entity_poly.pdbx_strand_id
1 'polypeptide(L)'
;MSCQDDNINLFDDLTDKGGFVAFKSEPTLSFNFLKLAEAEINEEIIDVNNNITSYVLSVTHEDVTVDNFITITKFPANLVITLPMLYEAFNITEADLSGFSEFEFNAVVTTPNAIYNGIKPDFNTDTNEAEGGTTISQLLGDSYRNALAFNFSFIIPPPKKIRGTSFEEGSVGSGTYIRPDGQDARDEGPLINNPPISADIMYTAVGTGVDDEIGFTAEYIQLPFQNGVGGPSGTDIGISNYTDDVGAYPDGEQGYRLQNTRGIVKLAFDRVAVPSGVTDSGVQIKLFINGTGFDDDNLRNTPGLDPDYIIVSTLIERTDGSSETMVIFDKSGDELDDLGESGKFTLISTGFLTDVSAYTLMIEFRSTSSSERAYFDQMLVFQPSE
;
A
#
# COMPACT_ATOMS: atom_id res chain seq x y z
N MET A 1 44.79 -2.55 25.69
CA MET A 1 44.09 -1.32 26.12
C MET A 1 45.07 -0.18 26.03
N SER A 2 45.06 0.53 24.91
CA SER A 2 45.88 1.71 24.66
C SER A 2 44.91 2.83 24.32
N CYS A 3 44.79 3.79 25.24
CA CYS A 3 44.14 5.07 24.98
C CYS A 3 45.03 5.84 23.99
N GLN A 4 44.72 5.79 22.71
CA GLN A 4 45.29 6.70 21.71
C GLN A 4 44.17 7.60 21.20
N ASP A 5 44.30 8.90 21.49
CA ASP A 5 43.88 10.10 20.75
C ASP A 5 42.59 10.14 19.88
N ASP A 6 41.64 9.23 20.02
CA ASP A 6 40.31 9.38 19.41
C ASP A 6 39.39 10.14 20.39
N ASN A 7 39.64 11.44 20.52
CA ASN A 7 38.76 12.42 21.17
C ASN A 7 37.44 12.57 20.40
N ILE A 8 36.64 11.51 20.27
CA ILE A 8 35.27 11.54 19.77
C ILE A 8 34.38 11.87 20.99
N ASN A 9 34.46 13.10 21.46
CA ASN A 9 33.70 13.61 22.60
C ASN A 9 32.58 14.52 22.10
N LEU A 10 31.33 14.18 22.44
CA LEU A 10 30.14 14.98 22.14
C LEU A 10 30.25 16.42 22.62
N PHE A 11 30.88 16.65 23.78
CA PHE A 11 31.13 18.00 24.25
C PHE A 11 32.13 18.73 23.37
N ASP A 12 33.22 18.08 22.95
CA ASP A 12 34.23 18.74 22.12
C ASP A 12 33.66 19.08 20.73
N ASP A 13 32.89 18.20 20.09
CA ASP A 13 32.24 18.49 18.79
C ASP A 13 31.18 19.60 18.90
N LEU A 14 30.46 19.67 20.03
CA LEU A 14 29.48 20.72 20.31
C LEU A 14 30.08 22.03 20.83
N THR A 15 31.33 22.07 21.30
CA THR A 15 31.93 23.30 21.88
C THR A 15 33.24 23.72 21.21
N ASP A 16 34.24 22.85 21.14
CA ASP A 16 35.64 23.23 20.93
C ASP A 16 36.17 22.87 19.54
N LYS A 17 35.77 21.72 19.00
CA LYS A 17 36.05 21.26 17.64
C LYS A 17 35.20 22.04 16.63
N GLY A 18 33.90 22.17 16.91
CA GLY A 18 32.95 23.11 16.31
C GLY A 18 32.82 22.99 14.79
N GLY A 19 31.65 22.58 14.33
CA GLY A 19 31.29 22.51 12.90
C GLY A 19 29.90 21.94 12.67
N PHE A 20 29.08 21.94 13.72
CA PHE A 20 27.76 21.35 13.68
C PHE A 20 26.74 22.37 13.16
N VAL A 21 26.07 22.00 12.07
CA VAL A 21 24.95 22.76 11.51
C VAL A 21 23.66 22.04 11.87
N ALA A 22 22.72 22.79 12.41
CA ALA A 22 21.41 22.28 12.77
C ALA A 22 20.30 23.06 12.07
N PHE A 23 19.19 22.39 11.80
CA PHE A 23 17.92 23.06 11.56
C PHE A 23 17.48 23.77 12.84
N LYS A 24 16.98 24.99 12.69
CA LYS A 24 16.49 25.82 13.81
C LYS A 24 15.24 25.22 14.44
N SER A 25 14.35 24.67 13.61
CA SER A 25 13.13 23.92 13.93
C SER A 25 13.27 22.46 13.50
N GLU A 26 12.36 21.61 13.95
CA GLU A 26 12.23 20.26 13.40
C GLU A 26 11.81 20.38 11.92
N PRO A 27 12.64 19.89 10.98
CA PRO A 27 12.39 20.07 9.55
C PRO A 27 11.34 19.09 9.02
N THR A 28 10.62 19.48 7.97
CA THR A 28 9.83 18.52 7.17
C THR A 28 10.71 17.94 6.07
N LEU A 29 10.92 16.63 6.11
CA LEU A 29 11.86 15.92 5.23
C LEU A 29 11.24 14.74 4.47
N SER A 30 9.98 14.44 4.77
CA SER A 30 9.21 13.37 4.13
C SER A 30 7.93 13.98 3.55
N PHE A 31 7.70 13.75 2.26
CA PHE A 31 6.67 14.45 1.49
C PHE A 31 5.67 13.48 0.87
N ASN A 32 4.41 13.92 0.77
CA ASN A 32 3.36 13.14 0.12
C ASN A 32 3.66 13.05 -1.38
N PHE A 33 3.90 11.83 -1.88
CA PHE A 33 4.18 11.56 -3.29
C PHE A 33 3.02 11.99 -4.21
N LEU A 34 1.81 12.14 -3.68
CA LEU A 34 0.64 12.57 -4.43
C LEU A 34 0.52 14.11 -4.50
N LYS A 35 1.42 14.84 -3.84
CA LYS A 35 1.46 16.31 -3.79
C LYS A 35 2.87 16.85 -4.10
N LEU A 36 3.50 16.33 -5.15
CA LEU A 36 4.87 16.71 -5.51
C LEU A 36 5.06 18.22 -5.74
N ALA A 37 4.04 18.90 -6.24
CA ALA A 37 4.08 20.36 -6.41
C ALA A 37 4.27 21.14 -5.09
N GLU A 38 4.00 20.53 -3.94
CA GLU A 38 4.16 21.13 -2.60
C GLU A 38 5.47 20.68 -1.92
N ALA A 39 6.24 19.78 -2.52
CA ALA A 39 7.43 19.19 -1.90
C ALA A 39 8.63 20.14 -1.99
N GLU A 40 8.93 20.82 -0.88
CA GLU A 40 10.12 21.65 -0.71
C GLU A 40 10.69 21.56 0.72
N ILE A 41 12.01 21.64 0.83
CA ILE A 41 12.67 22.02 2.09
C ILE A 41 12.85 23.53 2.05
N ASN A 42 12.37 24.22 3.07
CA ASN A 42 12.48 25.66 3.21
C ASN A 42 12.67 26.00 4.69
N GLU A 43 13.88 25.68 5.19
CA GLU A 43 14.18 25.67 6.61
C GLU A 43 15.38 26.56 6.95
N GLU A 44 15.33 27.22 8.10
CA GLU A 44 16.47 28.00 8.60
C GLU A 44 17.48 27.07 9.26
N ILE A 45 18.74 27.12 8.81
CA ILE A 45 19.86 26.41 9.40
C ILE A 45 20.77 27.38 10.18
N ILE A 46 21.28 26.90 11.31
CA ILE A 46 22.13 27.66 12.22
C ILE A 46 23.50 27.00 12.38
N ASP A 47 24.51 27.85 12.49
CA ASP A 47 25.83 27.48 12.99
C ASP A 47 25.77 27.52 14.52
N VAL A 48 25.81 26.35 15.16
CA VAL A 48 25.68 26.23 16.62
C VAL A 48 26.91 26.82 17.34
N ASN A 49 28.07 26.84 16.67
CA ASN A 49 29.35 27.22 17.26
C ASN A 49 29.83 28.62 16.83
N ASN A 50 29.17 29.25 15.85
CA ASN A 50 29.54 30.53 15.25
C ASN A 50 30.99 30.55 14.71
N ASN A 51 31.44 29.46 14.13
CA ASN A 51 32.80 29.28 13.63
C ASN A 51 32.86 28.72 12.20
N ILE A 52 31.74 28.57 11.50
CA ILE A 52 31.69 27.98 10.16
C ILE A 52 32.05 29.02 9.09
N THR A 53 32.95 28.64 8.19
CA THR A 53 33.34 29.47 7.03
C THR A 53 32.65 29.02 5.74
N SER A 54 32.33 27.73 5.62
CA SER A 54 31.63 27.17 4.47
C SER A 54 30.84 25.92 4.85
N TYR A 55 29.66 25.77 4.24
CA TYR A 55 28.82 24.59 4.25
C TYR A 55 28.52 24.23 2.80
N VAL A 56 28.93 23.04 2.38
CA VAL A 56 28.77 22.53 1.02
C VAL A 56 27.95 21.27 1.09
N LEU A 57 26.78 21.28 0.46
CA LEU A 57 25.86 20.16 0.44
C LEU A 57 26.01 19.41 -0.89
N SER A 58 26.22 18.10 -0.82
CA SER A 58 26.09 17.17 -1.94
C SER A 58 24.78 16.40 -1.81
N VAL A 59 24.24 15.91 -2.92
CA VAL A 59 23.03 15.09 -2.96
C VAL A 59 23.27 13.81 -3.75
N THR A 60 22.76 12.69 -3.26
CA THR A 60 22.84 11.38 -3.91
C THR A 60 21.44 10.83 -4.20
N HIS A 61 21.25 10.24 -5.37
CA HIS A 61 20.04 9.54 -5.79
C HIS A 61 20.42 8.39 -6.71
N GLU A 62 19.93 7.18 -6.45
CA GLU A 62 20.20 5.96 -7.24
C GLU A 62 21.69 5.78 -7.60
N ASP A 63 22.57 5.86 -6.60
CA ASP A 63 24.04 5.73 -6.71
C ASP A 63 24.76 6.87 -7.49
N VAL A 64 24.03 7.89 -7.96
CA VAL A 64 24.62 9.08 -8.57
C VAL A 64 24.74 10.18 -7.52
N THR A 65 25.92 10.80 -7.41
CA THR A 65 26.15 11.94 -6.51
C THR A 65 26.39 13.22 -7.31
N VAL A 66 25.69 14.28 -6.95
CA VAL A 66 25.91 15.64 -7.42
C VAL A 66 26.61 16.43 -6.31
N ASP A 67 27.88 16.72 -6.53
CA ASP A 67 28.70 17.49 -5.61
C ASP A 67 28.40 18.99 -5.67
N ASN A 68 28.56 19.67 -4.53
CA ASN A 68 28.37 21.13 -4.41
C ASN A 68 26.99 21.61 -4.86
N PHE A 69 25.95 20.80 -4.65
CA PHE A 69 24.57 21.12 -4.98
C PHE A 69 24.14 22.46 -4.37
N ILE A 70 24.47 22.71 -3.09
CA ILE A 70 24.26 24.00 -2.41
C ILE A 70 25.53 24.41 -1.67
N THR A 71 25.87 25.70 -1.71
CA THR A 71 26.97 26.28 -0.92
C THR A 71 26.50 27.48 -0.10
N ILE A 72 26.77 27.46 1.20
CA ILE A 72 26.39 28.50 2.17
C ILE A 72 27.66 28.95 2.91
N THR A 73 27.85 30.27 3.02
CA THR A 73 29.05 30.88 3.65
C THR A 73 28.71 31.86 4.77
N LYS A 74 27.42 32.00 5.10
CA LYS A 74 26.93 32.89 6.15
C LYS A 74 25.80 32.21 6.89
N PHE A 75 25.82 32.33 8.22
CA PHE A 75 24.81 31.77 9.10
C PHE A 75 24.20 32.86 10.00
N PRO A 76 22.92 32.75 10.39
CA PRO A 76 21.96 31.75 9.92
C PRO A 76 21.64 31.90 8.42
N ALA A 77 21.21 30.82 7.79
CA ALA A 77 20.84 30.79 6.38
C ALA A 77 19.52 30.05 6.18
N ASN A 78 18.80 30.40 5.12
CA ASN A 78 17.62 29.65 4.71
C ASN A 78 18.04 28.60 3.67
N LEU A 79 17.91 27.33 4.00
CA LEU A 79 18.16 26.21 3.11
C LEU A 79 16.88 25.94 2.31
N VAL A 80 16.95 26.18 1.00
CA VAL A 80 15.83 25.97 0.07
C VAL A 80 16.21 24.90 -0.93
N ILE A 81 15.47 23.79 -0.93
CA ILE A 81 15.62 22.68 -1.88
C ILE A 81 14.23 22.36 -2.44
N THR A 82 14.09 22.44 -3.75
CA THR A 82 12.82 22.18 -4.45
C THR A 82 12.98 21.03 -5.43
N LEU A 83 11.89 20.34 -5.77
CA LEU A 83 11.92 19.27 -6.77
C LEU A 83 12.51 19.71 -8.13
N PRO A 84 12.18 20.89 -8.69
CA PRO A 84 12.82 21.35 -9.92
C PRO A 84 14.36 21.42 -9.85
N MET A 85 14.93 21.75 -8.69
CA MET A 85 16.39 21.73 -8.51
C MET A 85 16.95 20.31 -8.58
N LEU A 86 16.22 19.33 -8.03
CA LEU A 86 16.61 17.92 -8.07
C LEU A 86 16.44 17.33 -9.47
N TYR A 87 15.37 17.68 -10.17
CA TYR A 87 15.17 17.32 -11.58
C TYR A 87 16.31 17.80 -12.46
N GLU A 88 16.73 19.06 -12.29
CA GLU A 88 17.88 19.61 -13.01
C GLU A 88 19.19 18.90 -12.63
N ALA A 89 19.43 18.66 -11.34
CA ALA A 89 20.65 18.04 -10.85
C ALA A 89 20.87 16.62 -11.38
N PHE A 90 19.80 15.83 -11.47
CA PHE A 90 19.86 14.43 -11.90
C PHE A 90 19.42 14.22 -13.35
N ASN A 91 18.97 15.27 -14.05
CA ASN A 91 18.36 15.18 -15.38
C ASN A 91 17.21 14.16 -15.43
N ILE A 92 16.33 14.24 -14.43
CA ILE A 92 15.14 13.40 -14.28
C ILE A 92 13.88 14.27 -14.33
N THR A 93 12.73 13.60 -14.39
CA THR A 93 11.40 14.20 -14.37
C THR A 93 10.55 13.58 -13.27
N GLU A 94 9.35 14.13 -13.06
CA GLU A 94 8.37 13.55 -12.13
C GLU A 94 8.07 12.07 -12.44
N ALA A 95 8.07 11.68 -13.72
CA ALA A 95 7.79 10.31 -14.15
C ALA A 95 8.88 9.29 -13.75
N ASP A 96 10.07 9.77 -13.40
CA ASP A 96 11.19 8.93 -12.97
C ASP A 96 11.17 8.69 -11.45
N LEU A 97 10.31 9.39 -10.71
CA LEU A 97 10.16 9.19 -9.28
C LEU A 97 9.13 8.10 -8.95
N SER A 98 9.32 7.47 -7.79
CA SER A 98 8.38 6.54 -7.16
C SER A 98 8.02 7.02 -5.75
N GLY A 99 6.95 6.46 -5.19
CA GLY A 99 6.55 6.71 -3.80
C GLY A 99 7.57 6.28 -2.73
N PHE A 100 8.70 5.69 -3.14
CA PHE A 100 9.82 5.30 -2.29
C PHE A 100 11.15 5.94 -2.72
N SER A 101 11.12 6.86 -3.70
CA SER A 101 12.33 7.57 -4.09
C SER A 101 12.87 8.41 -2.94
N GLU A 102 14.19 8.51 -2.88
CA GLU A 102 14.90 9.19 -1.81
C GLU A 102 16.09 9.95 -2.38
N PHE A 103 16.34 11.14 -1.84
CA PHE A 103 17.54 11.94 -2.09
C PHE A 103 18.30 12.11 -0.78
N GLU A 104 19.52 11.57 -0.74
CA GLU A 104 20.37 11.62 0.44
C GLU A 104 21.28 12.85 0.37
N PHE A 105 21.18 13.74 1.35
CA PHE A 105 22.02 14.93 1.43
C PHE A 105 23.14 14.71 2.43
N ASN A 106 24.36 15.05 2.01
CA ASN A 106 25.54 15.00 2.87
C ASN A 106 26.32 16.30 2.75
N ALA A 107 26.52 16.97 3.87
CA ALA A 107 27.22 18.23 3.96
C ALA A 107 28.69 18.02 4.32
N VAL A 108 29.54 18.89 3.79
CA VAL A 108 30.92 19.13 4.24
C VAL A 108 30.99 20.55 4.78
N VAL A 109 31.41 20.67 6.03
CA VAL A 109 31.51 21.93 6.77
C VAL A 109 32.97 22.26 7.01
N THR A 110 33.39 23.45 6.58
CA THR A 110 34.73 23.96 6.84
C THR A 110 34.67 25.01 7.94
N THR A 111 35.60 24.91 8.88
CA THR A 111 35.85 25.90 9.93
C THR A 111 37.31 26.37 9.86
N PRO A 112 37.74 27.38 10.62
CA PRO A 112 39.15 27.78 10.66
C PRO A 112 40.11 26.67 11.11
N ASN A 113 39.61 25.69 11.85
CA ASN A 113 40.44 24.69 12.53
C ASN A 113 40.34 23.29 11.91
N ALA A 114 39.23 22.94 11.25
CA ALA A 114 38.95 21.59 10.78
C ALA A 114 37.84 21.52 9.72
N ILE A 115 37.68 20.33 9.13
CA ILE A 115 36.60 19.97 8.19
C ILE A 115 35.73 18.86 8.82
N TYR A 116 34.42 19.07 8.80
CA TYR A 116 33.39 18.16 9.31
C TYR A 116 32.53 17.65 8.16
N ASN A 117 31.94 16.47 8.29
CA ASN A 117 30.99 15.96 7.32
C ASN A 117 29.85 15.16 7.95
N GLY A 118 28.79 14.93 7.18
CA GLY A 118 27.62 14.14 7.60
C GLY A 118 27.83 12.62 7.65
N ILE A 119 29.04 12.13 7.35
CA ILE A 119 29.31 10.68 7.33
C ILE A 119 29.56 10.24 8.77
N LYS A 120 29.04 9.07 9.16
CA LYS A 120 29.29 8.50 10.48
C LYS A 120 30.76 8.06 10.58
N PRO A 121 31.44 8.28 11.72
CA PRO A 121 32.77 7.72 11.95
C PRO A 121 32.64 6.21 12.00
N ASP A 122 33.54 5.52 11.33
CA ASP A 122 33.61 4.06 11.33
C ASP A 122 35.02 3.64 11.74
N PHE A 123 35.14 2.56 12.51
CA PHE A 123 36.45 2.05 12.90
C PHE A 123 36.62 0.66 12.32
N ASN A 124 37.51 0.55 11.33
CA ASN A 124 37.78 -0.72 10.70
C ASN A 124 38.69 -1.54 11.62
N THR A 125 38.12 -2.57 12.24
CA THR A 125 38.83 -3.43 13.19
C THR A 125 39.87 -4.32 12.53
N ASP A 126 39.79 -4.54 11.22
CA ASP A 126 40.72 -5.39 10.47
C ASP A 126 41.99 -4.63 10.08
N THR A 127 41.86 -3.35 9.73
CA THR A 127 42.99 -2.46 9.42
C THR A 127 43.48 -1.66 10.63
N ASN A 128 42.66 -1.57 11.68
CA ASN A 128 42.88 -0.72 12.85
C ASN A 128 43.06 0.76 12.47
N GLU A 129 42.30 1.20 11.46
CA GLU A 129 42.26 2.56 10.94
C GLU A 129 40.86 3.17 11.17
N ALA A 130 40.82 4.47 11.46
CA ALA A 130 39.58 5.23 11.47
C ALA A 130 39.16 5.52 10.02
N GLU A 131 38.00 5.03 9.64
CA GLU A 131 37.35 5.22 8.35
C GLU A 131 36.06 6.04 8.53
N GLY A 132 35.37 6.38 7.45
CA GLY A 132 34.13 7.16 7.52
C GLY A 132 34.32 8.66 7.79
N GLY A 133 33.41 9.24 8.56
CA GLY A 133 33.32 10.69 8.73
C GLY A 133 33.82 11.24 10.06
N THR A 134 33.75 12.56 10.19
CA THR A 134 34.40 13.33 11.28
C THR A 134 33.43 13.92 12.29
N THR A 135 32.12 13.69 12.13
CA THR A 135 31.08 14.12 13.08
C THR A 135 30.58 12.94 13.87
N ILE A 136 30.51 13.03 15.19
CA ILE A 136 30.02 11.90 16.00
C ILE A 136 28.59 11.44 15.63
N SER A 137 28.35 10.13 15.65
CA SER A 137 27.07 9.54 15.23
C SER A 137 25.85 10.03 16.02
N GLN A 138 26.02 10.42 17.30
CA GLN A 138 24.93 10.94 18.12
C GLN A 138 24.38 12.26 17.59
N LEU A 139 25.23 13.14 17.06
CA LEU A 139 24.82 14.44 16.52
C LEU A 139 24.08 14.32 15.20
N LEU A 140 24.29 13.21 14.47
CA LEU A 140 23.60 12.90 13.22
C LEU A 140 22.20 12.31 13.43
N GLY A 141 21.77 12.13 14.68
CA GLY A 141 20.41 11.70 15.00
C GLY A 141 19.40 12.85 15.02
N ASP A 142 18.13 12.53 14.80
CA ASP A 142 17.02 13.48 14.67
C ASP A 142 16.88 14.42 15.88
N SER A 143 17.22 13.94 17.08
CA SER A 143 17.12 14.71 18.33
C SER A 143 17.98 15.98 18.35
N TYR A 144 19.00 16.07 17.50
CA TYR A 144 19.87 17.25 17.40
C TYR A 144 19.53 18.13 16.19
N ARG A 145 18.45 17.83 15.47
CA ARG A 145 18.02 18.57 14.26
C ARG A 145 19.17 18.73 13.27
N ASN A 146 19.93 17.65 13.06
CA ASN A 146 21.13 17.70 12.26
C ASN A 146 20.82 18.15 10.82
N ALA A 147 21.62 19.06 10.28
CA ALA A 147 21.57 19.47 8.88
C ALA A 147 22.86 19.08 8.12
N LEU A 148 23.60 18.09 8.63
CA LEU A 148 24.81 17.55 8.02
C LEU A 148 24.53 16.31 7.16
N ALA A 149 23.61 15.46 7.58
CA ALA A 149 23.15 14.30 6.83
C ALA A 149 21.65 14.12 7.01
N PHE A 150 20.87 14.22 5.93
CA PHE A 150 19.42 14.09 6.00
C PHE A 150 18.87 13.65 4.65
N ASN A 151 17.65 13.13 4.64
CA ASN A 151 17.04 12.59 3.43
C ASN A 151 15.83 13.42 3.04
N PHE A 152 15.62 13.63 1.75
CA PHE A 152 14.36 14.08 1.19
C PHE A 152 13.67 12.84 0.63
N SER A 153 12.63 12.37 1.31
CA SER A 153 11.94 11.12 0.98
C SER A 153 10.49 11.36 0.59
N PHE A 154 9.93 10.41 -0.15
CA PHE A 154 8.51 10.38 -0.43
C PHE A 154 7.80 9.30 0.38
N ILE A 155 6.54 9.57 0.69
CA ILE A 155 5.60 8.60 1.26
C ILE A 155 4.33 8.60 0.42
N ILE A 156 3.70 7.44 0.30
CA ILE A 156 2.31 7.33 -0.14
C ILE A 156 1.48 7.24 1.13
N PRO A 157 0.75 8.29 1.52
CA PRO A 157 -0.05 8.25 2.73
C PRO A 157 -1.22 7.25 2.53
N PRO A 158 -1.73 6.65 3.62
CA PRO A 158 -2.73 5.60 3.53
C PRO A 158 -4.00 6.12 2.85
N PRO A 159 -4.63 5.32 1.97
CA PRO A 159 -5.79 5.76 1.19
C PRO A 159 -6.94 6.22 2.10
N LYS A 160 -7.59 7.34 1.75
CA LYS A 160 -8.77 7.85 2.46
C LYS A 160 -10.03 7.21 1.85
N LYS A 161 -10.79 6.48 2.67
CA LYS A 161 -12.05 5.83 2.27
C LYS A 161 -13.05 6.87 1.77
N ILE A 162 -13.64 6.63 0.60
CA ILE A 162 -14.84 7.31 0.09
C ILE A 162 -16.07 6.54 0.57
N ARG A 163 -16.14 5.24 0.22
CA ARG A 163 -17.17 4.26 0.63
C ARG A 163 -16.58 2.86 0.54
N GLY A 164 -17.19 1.88 1.21
CA GLY A 164 -16.72 0.49 1.15
C GLY A 164 -17.55 -0.42 2.04
N THR A 165 -17.16 -1.68 2.13
CA THR A 165 -17.69 -2.70 3.05
C THR A 165 -16.54 -3.60 3.52
N SER A 166 -16.57 -3.94 4.80
CA SER A 166 -15.75 -4.98 5.41
C SER A 166 -16.65 -6.13 5.87
N PHE A 167 -17.87 -6.18 5.34
CA PHE A 167 -18.91 -7.16 5.60
C PHE A 167 -19.41 -7.20 7.04
N GLU A 168 -19.18 -6.19 7.87
CA GLU A 168 -19.46 -6.16 9.31
C GLU A 168 -20.94 -5.95 9.66
N GLU A 169 -21.75 -5.41 8.73
CA GLU A 169 -23.14 -5.09 9.02
C GLU A 169 -24.12 -6.25 8.71
N GLY A 170 -23.68 -7.24 7.94
CA GLY A 170 -24.49 -8.41 7.62
C GLY A 170 -24.39 -9.54 8.64
N SER A 171 -25.27 -10.54 8.50
CA SER A 171 -25.40 -11.64 9.46
C SER A 171 -24.58 -12.87 9.06
N VAL A 172 -23.85 -13.42 10.03
CA VAL A 172 -23.28 -14.77 9.93
C VAL A 172 -24.38 -15.84 10.07
N GLY A 173 -24.26 -16.91 9.29
CA GLY A 173 -25.19 -18.04 9.30
C GLY A 173 -24.88 -19.09 10.36
N SER A 174 -25.86 -19.92 10.68
CA SER A 174 -25.67 -21.09 11.56
C SER A 174 -25.27 -22.38 10.81
N GLY A 175 -25.28 -22.35 9.48
CA GLY A 175 -24.90 -23.46 8.62
C GLY A 175 -24.62 -23.04 7.18
N THR A 176 -24.57 -24.02 6.28
CA THR A 176 -24.26 -23.81 4.86
C THR A 176 -25.41 -23.14 4.11
N TYR A 177 -25.12 -22.65 2.90
CA TYR A 177 -26.13 -22.04 2.06
C TYR A 177 -27.24 -23.02 1.67
N ILE A 178 -28.50 -22.59 1.75
CA ILE A 178 -29.65 -23.32 1.24
C ILE A 178 -30.53 -22.33 0.51
N ARG A 179 -30.82 -22.59 -0.78
CA ARG A 179 -31.71 -21.76 -1.59
C ARG A 179 -33.10 -21.70 -0.93
N PRO A 180 -33.62 -20.52 -0.55
CA PRO A 180 -34.86 -20.41 0.21
C PRO A 180 -36.13 -20.52 -0.63
N ASP A 181 -36.03 -20.41 -1.96
CA ASP A 181 -37.15 -20.15 -2.85
C ASP A 181 -37.77 -21.40 -3.49
N GLY A 182 -37.32 -22.58 -3.06
CA GLY A 182 -37.83 -23.87 -3.54
C GLY A 182 -37.46 -24.19 -4.99
N GLN A 183 -36.62 -23.35 -5.62
CA GLN A 183 -35.99 -23.62 -6.90
C GLN A 183 -34.95 -24.74 -6.78
N ASP A 184 -34.61 -25.35 -7.91
CA ASP A 184 -33.55 -26.33 -7.93
C ASP A 184 -32.25 -25.66 -7.48
N ALA A 185 -31.42 -26.36 -6.70
CA ALA A 185 -30.12 -25.83 -6.31
C ALA A 185 -29.29 -25.41 -7.53
N ARG A 186 -29.55 -25.98 -8.71
CA ARG A 186 -28.84 -25.70 -9.98
C ARG A 186 -29.38 -24.52 -10.77
N ASP A 187 -30.47 -23.89 -10.33
CA ASP A 187 -31.09 -22.80 -11.08
C ASP A 187 -30.17 -21.57 -11.08
N GLU A 188 -29.85 -21.08 -12.29
CA GLU A 188 -29.06 -19.87 -12.52
C GLU A 188 -29.79 -18.61 -12.04
N GLY A 189 -29.01 -17.57 -11.76
CA GLY A 189 -29.52 -16.26 -11.39
C GLY A 189 -29.22 -15.87 -9.94
N PRO A 190 -29.94 -14.87 -9.40
CA PRO A 190 -29.59 -14.26 -8.12
C PRO A 190 -29.71 -15.27 -6.98
N LEU A 191 -28.69 -15.29 -6.13
CA LEU A 191 -28.75 -15.94 -4.83
C LEU A 191 -29.59 -15.10 -3.87
N ILE A 192 -30.11 -15.70 -2.80
CA ILE A 192 -31.05 -15.03 -1.89
C ILE A 192 -30.68 -15.37 -0.46
N ASN A 193 -30.62 -14.38 0.42
CA ASN A 193 -30.35 -14.61 1.84
C ASN A 193 -31.40 -15.53 2.45
N ASN A 194 -30.96 -16.46 3.29
CA ASN A 194 -31.82 -17.38 4.02
C ASN A 194 -31.51 -17.39 5.54
N PRO A 195 -31.62 -16.24 6.21
CA PRO A 195 -31.31 -16.14 7.62
C PRO A 195 -32.39 -16.85 8.47
N PRO A 196 -32.04 -17.37 9.66
CA PRO A 196 -30.70 -17.40 10.25
C PRO A 196 -29.90 -18.66 9.88
N ILE A 197 -30.39 -19.45 8.91
CA ILE A 197 -29.78 -20.74 8.57
C ILE A 197 -28.47 -20.49 7.83
N SER A 198 -28.54 -19.77 6.72
CA SER A 198 -27.37 -19.42 5.91
C SER A 198 -26.92 -18.00 6.22
N ALA A 199 -25.64 -17.73 6.00
CA ALA A 199 -25.11 -16.38 6.08
C ALA A 199 -25.78 -15.48 5.05
N ASP A 200 -25.71 -14.17 5.30
CA ASP A 200 -26.04 -13.20 4.26
C ASP A 200 -25.07 -13.36 3.09
N ILE A 201 -25.63 -13.55 1.90
CA ILE A 201 -24.91 -13.70 0.63
C ILE A 201 -25.01 -12.42 -0.19
N MET A 202 -26.02 -11.62 0.11
CA MET A 202 -26.22 -10.28 -0.41
C MET A 202 -26.45 -9.34 0.76
N TYR A 203 -26.14 -8.06 0.57
CA TYR A 203 -26.39 -7.03 1.56
C TYR A 203 -26.97 -5.79 0.89
N THR A 204 -27.92 -5.15 1.55
CA THR A 204 -28.44 -3.85 1.13
C THR A 204 -27.93 -2.81 2.11
N ALA A 205 -27.21 -1.81 1.60
CA ALA A 205 -26.63 -0.75 2.41
C ALA A 205 -27.66 -0.11 3.36
N VAL A 206 -27.31 0.01 4.64
CA VAL A 206 -28.12 0.72 5.64
C VAL A 206 -27.54 2.11 5.86
N GLY A 207 -27.50 2.91 4.79
CA GLY A 207 -27.04 4.29 4.85
C GLY A 207 -26.19 4.72 3.66
N THR A 208 -25.64 5.92 3.76
CA THR A 208 -24.85 6.54 2.68
C THR A 208 -23.58 7.24 3.18
N GLY A 209 -23.32 7.21 4.49
CA GLY A 209 -22.13 7.74 5.11
C GLY A 209 -20.87 6.96 4.72
N VAL A 210 -19.72 7.51 5.08
CA VAL A 210 -18.40 6.87 4.83
C VAL A 210 -18.22 5.60 5.67
N ASP A 211 -18.84 5.55 6.84
CA ASP A 211 -18.78 4.42 7.76
C ASP A 211 -19.87 3.38 7.49
N ASP A 212 -20.99 3.77 6.86
CA ASP A 212 -22.05 2.84 6.46
C ASP A 212 -21.55 1.93 5.33
N GLU A 213 -21.77 0.62 5.47
CA GLU A 213 -21.33 -0.34 4.46
C GLU A 213 -22.15 -0.24 3.17
N ILE A 214 -21.48 -0.41 2.02
CA ILE A 214 -22.15 -0.52 0.72
C ILE A 214 -22.80 -1.89 0.57
N GLY A 215 -23.85 -1.96 -0.25
CA GLY A 215 -24.49 -3.22 -0.58
C GLY A 215 -23.68 -4.05 -1.58
N PHE A 216 -24.08 -5.30 -1.72
CA PHE A 216 -23.60 -6.22 -2.72
C PHE A 216 -24.64 -7.29 -3.03
N THR A 217 -24.56 -7.83 -4.23
CA THR A 217 -25.43 -8.89 -4.74
C THR A 217 -24.61 -10.07 -5.23
N ALA A 218 -25.20 -11.26 -5.21
CA ALA A 218 -24.53 -12.46 -5.69
C ALA A 218 -25.41 -13.22 -6.68
N GLU A 219 -24.79 -13.75 -7.73
CA GLU A 219 -25.44 -14.54 -8.78
C GLU A 219 -24.72 -15.89 -8.93
N TYR A 220 -25.47 -16.93 -9.25
CA TYR A 220 -24.96 -18.24 -9.59
C TYR A 220 -25.14 -18.55 -11.07
N ILE A 221 -24.09 -19.09 -11.70
CA ILE A 221 -24.10 -19.56 -13.07
C ILE A 221 -23.72 -21.04 -13.09
N GLN A 222 -24.54 -21.83 -13.77
CA GLN A 222 -24.40 -23.27 -13.85
C GLN A 222 -23.48 -23.63 -15.03
N LEU A 223 -22.51 -24.51 -14.81
CA LEU A 223 -21.67 -24.98 -15.89
C LEU A 223 -22.34 -26.09 -16.71
N PRO A 224 -22.19 -26.09 -18.05
CA PRO A 224 -22.92 -26.96 -18.98
C PRO A 224 -22.67 -28.47 -18.79
N PHE A 225 -21.58 -28.86 -18.12
CA PHE A 225 -21.13 -30.26 -18.03
C PHE A 225 -21.28 -30.89 -16.63
N GLN A 226 -21.86 -30.16 -15.67
CA GLN A 226 -22.05 -30.63 -14.29
C GLN A 226 -23.43 -31.27 -14.07
N ASN A 227 -23.85 -32.16 -14.99
CA ASN A 227 -25.07 -32.94 -14.81
C ASN A 227 -24.92 -33.93 -13.65
N GLY A 228 -25.52 -33.61 -12.50
CA GLY A 228 -25.52 -34.47 -11.30
C GLY A 228 -24.70 -33.94 -10.11
N VAL A 229 -23.98 -32.83 -10.28
CA VAL A 229 -23.38 -32.08 -9.17
C VAL A 229 -24.43 -31.09 -8.65
N GLY A 230 -24.60 -31.00 -7.32
CA GLY A 230 -25.55 -30.03 -6.73
C GLY A 230 -25.07 -28.60 -6.98
N GLY A 231 -25.98 -27.62 -7.08
CA GLY A 231 -25.57 -26.20 -7.13
C GLY A 231 -25.02 -25.69 -5.79
N PRO A 232 -25.07 -24.38 -5.50
CA PRO A 232 -24.39 -23.81 -4.33
C PRO A 232 -25.06 -24.18 -2.99
N SER A 233 -26.17 -24.93 -3.01
CA SER A 233 -26.76 -25.42 -1.76
C SER A 233 -25.85 -26.47 -1.09
N GLY A 234 -25.68 -26.34 0.22
CA GLY A 234 -24.78 -27.15 1.03
C GLY A 234 -23.32 -26.67 1.03
N THR A 235 -23.05 -25.47 0.53
CA THR A 235 -21.70 -24.89 0.46
C THR A 235 -21.55 -23.71 1.39
N ASP A 236 -20.31 -23.42 1.78
CA ASP A 236 -19.97 -22.31 2.67
C ASP A 236 -19.74 -21.03 1.87
N ILE A 237 -20.84 -20.32 1.57
CA ILE A 237 -20.81 -19.03 0.85
C ILE A 237 -21.54 -17.94 1.65
N GLY A 238 -21.03 -16.71 1.59
CA GLY A 238 -21.59 -15.54 2.26
C GLY A 238 -20.69 -15.01 3.38
N ILE A 239 -21.24 -14.12 4.21
CA ILE A 239 -20.53 -13.51 5.33
C ILE A 239 -20.13 -14.57 6.36
N SER A 240 -18.89 -14.49 6.84
CA SER A 240 -18.25 -15.47 7.68
C SER A 240 -17.35 -14.78 8.70
N ASN A 241 -17.42 -15.22 9.95
CA ASN A 241 -16.48 -14.89 11.02
C ASN A 241 -15.50 -16.04 11.31
N TYR A 242 -15.36 -16.99 10.38
CA TYR A 242 -14.48 -18.14 10.55
C TYR A 242 -13.02 -17.70 10.46
N THR A 243 -12.29 -17.73 11.58
CA THR A 243 -10.92 -17.24 11.70
C THR A 243 -9.86 -18.34 11.68
N ASP A 244 -10.22 -19.62 11.78
CA ASP A 244 -9.22 -20.71 11.84
C ASP A 244 -8.36 -20.78 10.57
N ASP A 245 -8.87 -20.30 9.44
CA ASP A 245 -8.13 -20.22 8.17
C ASP A 245 -7.29 -18.95 8.05
N VAL A 246 -7.86 -17.80 8.43
CA VAL A 246 -7.28 -16.47 8.13
C VAL A 246 -6.52 -15.86 9.30
N GLY A 247 -6.65 -16.43 10.51
CA GLY A 247 -6.15 -15.87 11.76
C GLY A 247 -6.97 -14.66 12.25
N ALA A 248 -7.07 -13.62 11.43
CA ALA A 248 -7.89 -12.44 11.66
C ALA A 248 -8.29 -11.78 10.33
N TYR A 249 -9.47 -11.17 10.28
CA TYR A 249 -9.90 -10.36 9.15
C TYR A 249 -9.17 -9.00 9.15
N PRO A 250 -8.82 -8.45 7.98
CA PRO A 250 -8.16 -7.15 7.83
C PRO A 250 -8.84 -5.97 8.52
N ASP A 251 -10.17 -5.98 8.58
CA ASP A 251 -11.00 -4.99 9.26
C ASP A 251 -12.15 -5.72 9.97
N GLY A 252 -12.44 -5.35 11.22
CA GLY A 252 -13.52 -5.97 12.00
C GLY A 252 -13.30 -7.44 12.40
N GLU A 253 -14.41 -8.19 12.50
CA GLU A 253 -14.46 -9.58 12.98
C GLU A 253 -14.93 -10.59 11.92
N GLN A 254 -15.38 -10.12 10.76
CA GLN A 254 -15.94 -10.96 9.70
C GLN A 254 -15.46 -10.52 8.30
N GLY A 255 -15.83 -11.31 7.30
CA GLY A 255 -15.54 -11.07 5.90
C GLY A 255 -16.44 -11.91 5.01
N TYR A 256 -16.21 -11.90 3.71
CA TYR A 256 -16.99 -12.70 2.77
C TYR A 256 -16.24 -13.96 2.34
N ARG A 257 -16.88 -15.13 2.49
CA ARG A 257 -16.28 -16.42 2.14
C ARG A 257 -16.95 -17.03 0.93
N LEU A 258 -16.14 -17.63 0.07
CA LEU A 258 -16.57 -18.51 -1.02
C LEU A 258 -15.83 -19.85 -0.94
N GLN A 259 -16.56 -20.96 -0.99
CA GLN A 259 -16.02 -22.32 -0.96
C GLN A 259 -16.88 -23.23 -1.83
N ASN A 260 -16.25 -24.14 -2.59
CA ASN A 260 -16.94 -25.21 -3.33
C ASN A 260 -18.20 -24.70 -4.04
N THR A 261 -18.05 -23.71 -4.92
CA THR A 261 -19.20 -23.03 -5.52
C THR A 261 -20.02 -23.92 -6.46
N ARG A 262 -19.46 -25.07 -6.89
CA ARG A 262 -20.10 -26.06 -7.78
C ARG A 262 -20.68 -25.43 -9.04
N GLY A 263 -19.95 -24.46 -9.58
CA GLY A 263 -20.37 -23.53 -10.62
C GLY A 263 -19.65 -22.22 -10.40
N ILE A 264 -20.14 -21.15 -11.01
CA ILE A 264 -19.54 -19.82 -10.87
C ILE A 264 -20.42 -19.00 -9.92
N VAL A 265 -19.81 -18.35 -8.94
CA VAL A 265 -20.46 -17.31 -8.15
C VAL A 265 -19.89 -15.96 -8.57
N LYS A 266 -20.79 -15.04 -8.91
CA LYS A 266 -20.48 -13.64 -9.18
C LYS A 266 -20.93 -12.78 -8.02
N LEU A 267 -20.02 -12.05 -7.41
CA LEU A 267 -20.31 -11.02 -6.41
C LEU A 267 -20.16 -9.65 -7.07
N ALA A 268 -21.19 -8.81 -6.99
CA ALA A 268 -21.17 -7.45 -7.52
C ALA A 268 -21.53 -6.47 -6.41
N PHE A 269 -20.65 -5.51 -6.16
CA PHE A 269 -20.86 -4.48 -5.15
C PHE A 269 -21.65 -3.30 -5.71
N ASP A 270 -22.34 -2.58 -4.85
CA ASP A 270 -23.07 -1.38 -5.25
C ASP A 270 -22.15 -0.34 -5.89
N ARG A 271 -22.69 0.37 -6.88
CA ARG A 271 -22.01 1.50 -7.54
C ARG A 271 -21.68 2.60 -6.53
N VAL A 272 -20.41 2.96 -6.45
CA VAL A 272 -19.92 4.07 -5.61
C VAL A 272 -19.55 5.25 -6.49
N ALA A 273 -20.21 6.39 -6.27
CA ALA A 273 -19.85 7.65 -6.93
C ALA A 273 -18.61 8.27 -6.29
N VAL A 274 -17.70 8.77 -7.12
CA VAL A 274 -16.55 9.57 -6.70
C VAL A 274 -17.04 11.01 -6.45
N PRO A 275 -16.77 11.60 -5.27
CA PRO A 275 -17.21 12.96 -4.97
C PRO A 275 -16.62 13.99 -5.94
N SER A 276 -17.40 15.04 -6.26
CA SER A 276 -16.92 16.14 -7.09
C SER A 276 -15.69 16.82 -6.46
N GLY A 277 -14.64 17.05 -7.24
CA GLY A 277 -13.39 17.67 -6.79
C GLY A 277 -12.30 16.67 -6.40
N VAL A 278 -12.62 15.38 -6.36
CA VAL A 278 -11.61 14.31 -6.26
C VAL A 278 -11.08 14.03 -7.67
N THR A 279 -9.79 14.33 -7.90
CA THR A 279 -9.13 14.11 -9.19
C THR A 279 -8.64 12.69 -9.36
N ASP A 280 -8.19 12.10 -8.25
CA ASP A 280 -7.55 10.78 -8.20
C ASP A 280 -8.34 9.88 -7.27
N SER A 281 -8.72 8.71 -7.74
CA SER A 281 -9.43 7.73 -6.93
C SER A 281 -9.12 6.31 -7.38
N GLY A 282 -9.47 5.33 -6.57
CA GLY A 282 -9.27 3.92 -6.89
C GLY A 282 -10.28 3.04 -6.18
N VAL A 283 -10.28 1.76 -6.54
CA VAL A 283 -11.02 0.71 -5.83
C VAL A 283 -10.08 -0.43 -5.46
N GLN A 284 -10.27 -0.99 -4.28
CA GLN A 284 -9.49 -2.12 -3.79
C GLN A 284 -10.35 -3.13 -3.05
N ILE A 285 -9.82 -4.34 -2.90
CA ILE A 285 -10.29 -5.36 -1.97
C ILE A 285 -9.12 -6.22 -1.51
N LYS A 286 -9.20 -6.81 -0.33
CA LYS A 286 -8.23 -7.81 0.14
C LYS A 286 -8.77 -9.22 -0.09
N LEU A 287 -7.90 -10.09 -0.58
CA LEU A 287 -8.17 -11.49 -0.86
C LEU A 287 -7.24 -12.37 -0.04
N PHE A 288 -7.78 -13.39 0.63
CA PHE A 288 -7.02 -14.50 1.19
C PHE A 288 -7.48 -15.78 0.52
N ILE A 289 -6.52 -16.57 0.02
CA ILE A 289 -6.78 -17.91 -0.50
C ILE A 289 -6.36 -18.90 0.58
N ASN A 290 -7.24 -19.85 0.89
CA ASN A 290 -6.91 -21.00 1.72
C ASN A 290 -7.20 -22.28 0.94
N GLY A 291 -6.19 -23.11 0.77
CA GLY A 291 -6.29 -24.35 0.03
C GLY A 291 -5.12 -24.52 -0.93
N THR A 292 -4.92 -25.76 -1.36
CA THR A 292 -4.02 -26.12 -2.46
C THR A 292 -4.70 -27.16 -3.34
N GLY A 293 -4.15 -27.41 -4.52
CA GLY A 293 -4.71 -28.33 -5.48
C GLY A 293 -5.87 -27.74 -6.28
N PHE A 294 -5.93 -26.40 -6.39
CA PHE A 294 -6.83 -25.73 -7.31
C PHE A 294 -6.60 -26.28 -8.73
N ASP A 295 -7.67 -26.68 -9.41
CA ASP A 295 -7.56 -27.36 -10.71
C ASP A 295 -6.86 -26.44 -11.76
N ASP A 296 -5.76 -26.93 -12.33
CA ASP A 296 -4.86 -26.21 -13.27
C ASP A 296 -5.54 -25.77 -14.59
N ASP A 297 -5.09 -24.63 -15.12
CA ASP A 297 -5.48 -24.01 -16.40
C ASP A 297 -5.27 -24.94 -17.61
N ASN A 298 -4.45 -26.00 -17.48
CA ASN A 298 -4.33 -27.05 -18.50
C ASN A 298 -5.62 -27.84 -18.75
N LEU A 299 -6.64 -27.69 -17.90
CA LEU A 299 -7.97 -28.25 -18.10
C LEU A 299 -8.95 -27.28 -18.78
N ARG A 300 -8.52 -26.05 -19.12
CA ARG A 300 -9.29 -25.05 -19.88
C ARG A 300 -9.73 -25.67 -21.20
N ASN A 301 -11.04 -25.77 -21.42
CA ASN A 301 -11.72 -26.46 -22.54
C ASN A 301 -11.91 -27.99 -22.41
N THR A 302 -11.67 -28.60 -21.24
CA THR A 302 -12.12 -29.97 -21.00
C THR A 302 -13.53 -29.95 -20.41
N PRO A 303 -14.55 -30.44 -21.13
CA PRO A 303 -15.93 -30.45 -20.64
C PRO A 303 -16.06 -31.11 -19.27
N GLY A 304 -16.38 -30.31 -18.25
CA GLY A 304 -16.59 -30.78 -16.87
C GLY A 304 -15.35 -30.81 -15.98
N LEU A 305 -14.20 -30.30 -16.46
CA LEU A 305 -12.95 -30.14 -15.71
C LEU A 305 -12.41 -28.71 -15.83
N ASP A 306 -13.26 -27.69 -16.05
CA ASP A 306 -12.75 -26.32 -16.20
C ASP A 306 -11.86 -25.94 -14.98
N PRO A 307 -10.85 -25.05 -15.12
CA PRO A 307 -9.93 -24.72 -14.04
C PRO A 307 -10.61 -23.92 -12.93
N ASP A 308 -10.17 -24.08 -11.69
CA ASP A 308 -10.62 -23.21 -10.62
C ASP A 308 -9.95 -21.83 -10.76
N TYR A 309 -10.73 -20.77 -10.58
CA TYR A 309 -10.26 -19.42 -10.88
C TYR A 309 -10.95 -18.36 -10.04
N ILE A 310 -10.29 -17.20 -10.04
CA ILE A 310 -10.82 -15.95 -9.53
C ILE A 310 -10.50 -14.81 -10.50
N ILE A 311 -11.52 -14.04 -10.85
CA ILE A 311 -11.38 -12.81 -11.61
C ILE A 311 -11.96 -11.68 -10.78
N VAL A 312 -11.16 -10.64 -10.55
CA VAL A 312 -11.63 -9.37 -9.99
C VAL A 312 -11.56 -8.33 -11.08
N SER A 313 -12.70 -7.70 -11.33
CA SER A 313 -12.83 -6.63 -12.32
C SER A 313 -13.62 -5.46 -11.75
N THR A 314 -13.49 -4.30 -12.37
CA THR A 314 -14.23 -3.10 -11.99
C THR A 314 -14.81 -2.44 -13.24
N LEU A 315 -16.08 -2.06 -13.17
CA LEU A 315 -16.67 -1.13 -14.13
C LEU A 315 -16.31 0.28 -13.68
N ILE A 316 -15.62 1.00 -14.54
CA ILE A 316 -15.19 2.39 -14.35
C ILE A 316 -16.11 3.25 -15.20
N GLU A 317 -16.74 4.25 -14.58
CA GLU A 317 -17.49 5.28 -15.29
C GLU A 317 -16.68 6.57 -15.28
N ARG A 318 -16.36 7.11 -16.45
CA ARG A 318 -15.56 8.32 -16.62
C ARG A 318 -16.40 9.58 -16.51
N THR A 319 -15.76 10.68 -16.15
CA THR A 319 -16.39 12.00 -16.05
C THR A 319 -16.91 12.53 -17.40
N ASP A 320 -16.41 12.02 -18.53
CA ASP A 320 -16.89 12.32 -19.88
C ASP A 320 -18.12 11.51 -20.31
N GLY A 321 -18.61 10.61 -19.44
CA GLY A 321 -19.76 9.74 -19.68
C GLY A 321 -19.43 8.42 -20.40
N SER A 322 -18.16 8.15 -20.71
CA SER A 322 -17.72 6.83 -21.16
C SER A 322 -17.61 5.84 -19.99
N SER A 323 -17.56 4.55 -20.30
CA SER A 323 -17.38 3.50 -19.31
C SER A 323 -16.60 2.32 -19.87
N GLU A 324 -15.79 1.69 -19.01
CA GLU A 324 -15.00 0.53 -19.37
C GLU A 324 -14.93 -0.48 -18.22
N THR A 325 -14.77 -1.76 -18.56
CA THR A 325 -14.45 -2.80 -17.58
C THR A 325 -12.94 -3.02 -17.57
N MET A 326 -12.33 -2.90 -16.40
CA MET A 326 -10.92 -3.20 -16.16
C MET A 326 -10.82 -4.48 -15.33
N VAL A 327 -10.10 -5.48 -15.82
CA VAL A 327 -9.71 -6.65 -15.03
C VAL A 327 -8.46 -6.26 -14.24
N ILE A 328 -8.54 -6.35 -12.91
CA ILE A 328 -7.45 -5.96 -11.98
C ILE A 328 -6.79 -7.18 -11.33
N PHE A 329 -7.43 -8.34 -11.42
CA PHE A 329 -6.89 -9.61 -10.95
C PHE A 329 -7.51 -10.75 -11.76
N ASP A 330 -6.69 -11.66 -12.24
CA ASP A 330 -7.10 -12.83 -13.01
C ASP A 330 -6.09 -13.94 -12.71
N LYS A 331 -6.52 -14.95 -11.95
CA LYS A 331 -5.69 -16.04 -11.43
C LYS A 331 -6.46 -17.35 -11.45
N SER A 332 -5.75 -18.45 -11.73
CA SER A 332 -6.32 -19.80 -11.79
C SER A 332 -5.30 -20.86 -11.39
N GLY A 333 -5.78 -22.04 -10.99
CA GLY A 333 -4.95 -23.22 -10.79
C GLY A 333 -3.74 -22.98 -9.87
N ASP A 334 -2.55 -23.36 -10.33
CA ASP A 334 -1.28 -23.20 -9.62
C ASP A 334 -1.04 -21.76 -9.10
N GLU A 335 -1.50 -20.72 -9.80
CA GLU A 335 -1.33 -19.35 -9.31
C GLU A 335 -2.19 -19.05 -8.06
N LEU A 336 -3.30 -19.76 -7.88
CA LEU A 336 -4.09 -19.72 -6.64
C LEU A 336 -3.43 -20.52 -5.52
N ASP A 337 -2.81 -21.65 -5.86
CA ASP A 337 -2.01 -22.43 -4.91
C ASP A 337 -0.86 -21.59 -4.34
N ASP A 338 -0.10 -20.89 -5.19
CA ASP A 338 0.99 -20.00 -4.79
C ASP A 338 0.51 -18.89 -3.83
N LEU A 339 -0.70 -18.35 -4.08
CA LEU A 339 -1.32 -17.36 -3.19
C LEU A 339 -1.75 -17.99 -1.87
N GLY A 340 -2.28 -19.22 -1.90
CA GLY A 340 -2.63 -19.98 -0.70
C GLY A 340 -1.44 -20.26 0.20
N GLU A 341 -0.29 -20.62 -0.38
CA GLU A 341 0.95 -20.85 0.36
C GLU A 341 1.49 -19.59 1.07
N SER A 342 1.12 -18.41 0.57
CA SER A 342 1.54 -17.15 1.18
C SER A 342 0.96 -16.91 2.58
N GLY A 343 -0.17 -17.55 2.90
CA GLY A 343 -0.83 -17.49 4.21
C GLY A 343 -1.19 -16.07 4.66
N LYS A 344 -1.43 -15.15 3.73
CA LYS A 344 -1.71 -13.73 4.01
C LYS A 344 -2.76 -13.15 3.08
N PHE A 345 -3.42 -12.09 3.54
CA PHE A 345 -4.28 -11.27 2.67
C PHE A 345 -3.42 -10.51 1.65
N THR A 346 -3.80 -10.65 0.38
CA THR A 346 -3.23 -9.94 -0.76
C THR A 346 -4.12 -8.76 -1.11
N LEU A 347 -3.53 -7.58 -1.28
CA LEU A 347 -4.24 -6.39 -1.74
C LEU A 347 -4.41 -6.43 -3.26
N ILE A 348 -5.64 -6.30 -3.73
CA ILE A 348 -5.99 -6.14 -5.14
C ILE A 348 -6.49 -4.71 -5.30
N SER A 349 -5.86 -3.92 -6.17
CA SER A 349 -6.17 -2.49 -6.31
C SER A 349 -5.97 -2.01 -7.75
N THR A 350 -6.79 -1.04 -8.17
CA THR A 350 -6.56 -0.27 -9.41
C THR A 350 -5.36 0.68 -9.31
N GLY A 351 -4.88 0.96 -8.09
CA GLY A 351 -4.13 2.19 -7.83
C GLY A 351 -5.02 3.43 -8.04
N PHE A 352 -4.39 4.59 -8.21
CA PHE A 352 -5.09 5.84 -8.52
C PHE A 352 -5.33 5.97 -10.02
N LEU A 353 -6.57 6.30 -10.37
CA LEU A 353 -7.02 6.63 -11.71
C LEU A 353 -7.60 8.05 -11.69
N THR A 354 -7.38 8.77 -12.79
CA THR A 354 -7.94 10.11 -13.00
C THR A 354 -9.27 10.06 -13.73
N ASP A 355 -10.02 11.14 -13.62
CA ASP A 355 -11.24 11.39 -14.42
C ASP A 355 -12.34 10.32 -14.22
N VAL A 356 -12.37 9.68 -13.06
CA VAL A 356 -13.38 8.68 -12.69
C VAL A 356 -14.54 9.33 -11.93
N SER A 357 -15.76 8.97 -12.32
CA SER A 357 -17.01 9.41 -11.70
C SER A 357 -17.66 8.34 -10.82
N ALA A 358 -17.42 7.05 -11.09
CA ALA A 358 -17.87 5.95 -10.24
C ALA A 358 -17.12 4.64 -10.52
N TYR A 359 -17.19 3.75 -9.53
CA TYR A 359 -16.71 2.37 -9.61
C TYR A 359 -17.82 1.38 -9.23
N THR A 360 -17.79 0.21 -9.86
CA THR A 360 -18.51 -1.00 -9.44
C THR A 360 -17.55 -2.19 -9.50
N LEU A 361 -17.11 -2.69 -8.35
CA LEU A 361 -16.25 -3.87 -8.26
C LEU A 361 -17.09 -5.15 -8.46
N MET A 362 -16.52 -6.12 -9.15
CA MET A 362 -17.11 -7.43 -9.42
C MET A 362 -16.06 -8.51 -9.19
N ILE A 363 -16.48 -9.62 -8.59
CA ILE A 363 -15.67 -10.81 -8.36
C ILE A 363 -16.39 -11.98 -9.01
N GLU A 364 -15.67 -12.74 -9.80
CA GLU A 364 -16.10 -14.03 -10.31
C GLU A 364 -15.21 -15.10 -9.69
N PHE A 365 -15.80 -16.10 -9.05
CA PHE A 365 -15.05 -17.16 -8.41
C PHE A 365 -15.65 -18.52 -8.73
N ARG A 366 -14.75 -19.47 -8.94
CA ARG A 366 -15.08 -20.87 -9.08
C ARG A 366 -14.08 -21.73 -8.30
N SER A 367 -14.64 -22.63 -7.51
CA SER A 367 -13.93 -23.75 -6.91
C SER A 367 -14.82 -24.99 -6.89
N THR A 368 -14.24 -26.16 -7.09
CA THR A 368 -14.95 -27.45 -7.01
C THR A 368 -14.68 -28.24 -5.72
N SER A 369 -13.70 -27.79 -4.91
CA SER A 369 -13.30 -28.47 -3.69
C SER A 369 -13.80 -27.78 -2.41
N SER A 370 -14.08 -28.56 -1.36
CA SER A 370 -14.36 -28.05 -0.01
C SER A 370 -13.10 -27.66 0.78
N SER A 371 -11.91 -28.02 0.29
CA SER A 371 -10.64 -27.58 0.87
C SER A 371 -10.19 -26.22 0.36
N GLU A 372 -10.76 -25.73 -0.73
CA GLU A 372 -10.42 -24.49 -1.41
C GLU A 372 -11.41 -23.39 -1.06
N ARG A 373 -10.89 -22.29 -0.54
CA ARG A 373 -11.68 -21.18 -0.01
C ARG A 373 -11.04 -19.87 -0.41
N ALA A 374 -11.88 -18.93 -0.80
CA ALA A 374 -11.51 -17.53 -0.94
C ALA A 374 -12.21 -16.72 0.14
N TYR A 375 -11.46 -15.85 0.80
CA TYR A 375 -11.97 -14.89 1.78
C TYR A 375 -11.69 -13.49 1.27
N PHE A 376 -12.69 -12.63 1.38
CA PHE A 376 -12.60 -11.24 0.97
C PHE A 376 -12.91 -10.33 2.14
N ASP A 377 -12.20 -9.22 2.19
CA ASP A 377 -12.45 -8.19 3.17
C ASP A 377 -11.99 -6.82 2.67
N GLN A 378 -12.45 -5.76 3.33
CA GLN A 378 -12.00 -4.39 3.15
C GLN A 378 -12.10 -3.92 1.70
N MET A 379 -13.27 -4.12 1.09
CA MET A 379 -13.57 -3.52 -0.19
C MET A 379 -13.79 -2.03 0.02
N LEU A 380 -13.02 -1.17 -0.65
CA LEU A 380 -13.27 0.26 -0.59
C LEU A 380 -12.90 0.98 -1.88
N VAL A 381 -13.70 2.00 -2.18
CA VAL A 381 -13.33 3.09 -3.08
C VAL A 381 -12.61 4.15 -2.25
N PHE A 382 -11.48 4.62 -2.74
CA PHE A 382 -10.59 5.53 -2.02
C PHE A 382 -10.12 6.70 -2.88
N GLN A 383 -9.61 7.70 -2.18
CA GLN A 383 -8.89 8.84 -2.73
C GLN A 383 -7.55 9.00 -1.99
N PRO A 384 -6.62 9.82 -2.53
CA PRO A 384 -5.45 10.25 -1.79
C PRO A 384 -5.83 10.78 -0.40
N SER A 385 -5.04 10.44 0.62
CA SER A 385 -5.10 11.20 1.87
C SER A 385 -4.52 12.60 1.65
N GLU A 386 -5.10 13.56 2.37
CA GLU A 386 -4.66 14.96 2.37
C GLU A 386 -3.26 15.09 2.97
#